data_AF-A0A7C8RFS5-F1
#
_entry.id   AF-A0A7C8RFS5-F1
#
_cell.length_a   1.000
_cell.length_b   1.000
_cell.length_c   1.000
_cell.angle_alpha   90.00
_cell.angle_beta   90.00
_cell.angle_gamma   90.00
#
_symmetry.space_group_name_H-M   'P 1'
#
loop_
_entity.id
_entity.type
_entity.pdbx_description
1 polymer ?
#
loop_
_entity_poly.entity_id
_entity_poly.type
_entity_poly.pdbx_seq_one_letter_code
_entity_poly.pdbx_strand_id
1 'polypeptide(L)'
;MSLSSYLKQKAASALTPTATPTAAPTTAAPAAAAPTAPVPDTAPSSRFGLSMPSMPSLKSATSGALSTIGGGIIPTGIDSTDNNNNGASPPIGGIHPRVTSPNHPRLPVVRHPSGFIPPETPDYSISEDKLKAAIQLDKDWDKYIDLNPVLLVPGTGSYGGSCYHHNFAKLLRNASPRFATFAWVNVPGAMCDESPKNAEYVAYAMHWLWLRTYRGYSEADINKHQITVIGWSQGNLSIQWALKYWPHTRNLIKNFVAISADFHGTLLAPPITAAPAILHQWYWSKFIRTLRANDGDSAYVPTTSIYSSFYDEVVQPQIGDLASAYMKDERGVGVLNFDLQQRCPLTPAGVLHGHSGVLYNNVAWALTKDAIINGGTASIEPGRVDLPTESMQLWAPGLNPFDIAATIALIPVAGINMLKFFPIALVEPALPPYAAKESEALGPPPALTPEQQAIVDANKNKPLFPSKPAVDPSVASALPK
;
A
#
# COMPACT_ATOMS: atom_id res chain seq x y z
N MET A 1 -27.39 -9.23 13.21
CA MET A 1 -27.29 -7.82 12.78
C MET A 1 -26.94 -7.79 11.30
N SER A 2 -27.60 -6.96 10.49
CA SER A 2 -27.18 -6.76 9.09
C SER A 2 -25.93 -5.89 9.02
N LEU A 3 -25.10 -6.05 7.98
CA LEU A 3 -23.93 -5.19 7.73
C LEU A 3 -24.32 -3.70 7.71
N SER A 4 -25.53 -3.37 7.24
CA SER A 4 -26.06 -2.01 7.28
C SER A 4 -26.29 -1.52 8.71
N SER A 5 -26.84 -2.36 9.60
CA SER A 5 -26.99 -2.01 11.02
C SER A 5 -25.64 -1.90 11.75
N TYR A 6 -24.66 -2.72 11.40
CA TYR A 6 -23.30 -2.66 11.97
C TYR A 6 -22.55 -1.40 11.50
N LEU A 7 -22.56 -1.10 10.19
CA LEU A 7 -21.96 0.11 9.63
C LEU A 7 -22.62 1.38 10.20
N LYS A 8 -23.94 1.38 10.39
CA LYS A 8 -24.65 2.49 11.06
C LYS A 8 -24.27 2.61 12.53
N GLN A 9 -24.13 1.51 13.26
CA GLN A 9 -23.79 1.51 14.69
C GLN A 9 -22.33 1.93 14.94
N LYS A 10 -21.39 1.49 14.10
CA LYS A 10 -19.98 1.92 14.16
C LYS A 10 -19.78 3.34 13.64
N ALA A 11 -20.48 3.77 12.59
CA ALA A 11 -20.49 5.18 12.18
C ALA A 11 -21.05 6.09 13.29
N ALA A 12 -22.07 5.65 14.02
CA ALA A 12 -22.60 6.37 15.18
C ALA A 12 -21.62 6.39 16.37
N SER A 13 -20.88 5.30 16.61
CA SER A 13 -19.88 5.22 17.70
C SER A 13 -18.57 5.96 17.37
N ALA A 14 -18.25 6.13 16.08
CA ALA A 14 -17.10 6.91 15.63
C ALA A 14 -17.31 8.44 15.72
N LEU A 15 -18.56 8.89 15.90
CA LEU A 15 -18.93 10.30 16.09
C LEU A 15 -18.94 10.73 17.57
N THR A 16 -18.74 9.81 18.51
CA THR A 16 -18.60 10.13 19.94
C THR A 16 -17.13 10.27 20.33
N PRO A 17 -16.67 11.45 20.80
CA PRO A 17 -15.29 11.64 21.23
C PRO A 17 -14.98 10.75 22.43
N THR A 18 -13.97 9.89 22.30
CA THR A 18 -13.47 9.03 23.39
C THR A 18 -12.50 9.83 24.27
N ALA A 19 -12.63 9.66 25.58
CA ALA A 19 -12.02 10.48 26.63
C ALA A 19 -10.48 10.59 26.59
N THR A 20 -9.98 11.77 26.94
CA THR A 20 -8.57 12.15 27.08
C THR A 20 -7.91 11.44 28.28
N PRO A 21 -6.67 10.91 28.17
CA PRO A 21 -5.95 10.36 29.32
C PRO A 21 -5.49 11.46 30.28
N THR A 22 -5.60 11.20 31.59
CA THR A 22 -5.39 12.14 32.69
C THR A 22 -3.96 12.06 33.26
N ALA A 23 -3.26 13.20 33.39
CA ALA A 23 -2.29 13.50 34.45
C ALA A 23 -1.92 15.02 34.45
N ALA A 24 -1.94 15.65 35.64
CA ALA A 24 -1.98 17.11 35.94
C ALA A 24 -0.56 17.72 36.25
N PRO A 25 -0.34 19.02 36.67
CA PRO A 25 -1.15 19.86 37.57
C PRO A 25 -1.30 21.41 37.29
N THR A 26 -2.45 21.94 37.77
CA THR A 26 -2.78 23.30 38.31
C THR A 26 -2.13 24.60 37.77
N THR A 27 -2.95 25.55 37.26
CA THR A 27 -3.39 26.83 37.92
C THR A 27 -4.48 27.55 37.11
N ALA A 28 -5.33 28.34 37.80
CA ALA A 28 -6.60 29.03 37.43
C ALA A 28 -6.54 29.95 36.17
N ALA A 29 -7.63 30.42 35.51
CA ALA A 29 -9.00 30.84 35.91
C ALA A 29 -9.96 30.89 34.67
N PRO A 30 -11.28 31.16 34.80
CA PRO A 30 -12.35 30.69 33.90
C PRO A 30 -12.84 31.70 32.85
N ALA A 31 -13.38 31.22 31.72
CA ALA A 31 -14.27 32.04 30.88
C ALA A 31 -15.27 31.23 30.02
N ALA A 32 -16.54 31.53 30.26
CA ALA A 32 -17.70 31.54 29.37
C ALA A 32 -18.20 30.22 28.73
N ALA A 33 -19.32 29.74 29.27
CA ALA A 33 -20.23 28.79 28.65
C ALA A 33 -20.81 29.33 27.34
N ALA A 34 -20.77 28.52 26.28
CA ALA A 34 -21.55 28.70 25.06
C ALA A 34 -22.82 27.82 25.13
N PRO A 35 -23.96 28.30 24.59
CA PRO A 35 -25.27 27.72 24.86
C PRO A 35 -25.51 26.41 24.13
N THR A 36 -26.18 25.48 24.81
CA THR A 36 -26.80 24.28 24.25
C THR A 36 -27.88 24.66 23.23
N ALA A 37 -27.67 24.33 21.96
CA ALA A 37 -28.71 24.41 20.93
C ALA A 37 -29.57 23.12 20.93
N PRO A 38 -30.88 23.20 20.66
CA PRO A 38 -31.79 22.05 20.73
C PRO A 38 -31.59 21.10 19.55
N VAL A 39 -31.71 19.80 19.82
CA VAL A 39 -31.84 18.75 18.81
C VAL A 39 -33.19 18.92 18.09
N PRO A 40 -33.24 19.10 16.76
CA PRO A 40 -34.49 18.99 16.03
C PRO A 40 -34.73 17.52 15.67
N ASP A 41 -35.69 16.90 16.34
CA ASP A 41 -36.41 15.73 15.83
C ASP A 41 -37.21 16.17 14.60
N THR A 42 -36.64 16.06 13.40
CA THR A 42 -37.38 15.90 12.13
C THR A 42 -36.39 15.70 10.99
N ALA A 43 -36.54 14.59 10.26
CA ALA A 43 -35.83 14.33 9.02
C ALA A 43 -36.18 15.42 7.98
N PRO A 44 -35.21 16.13 7.39
CA PRO A 44 -35.50 17.01 6.27
C PRO A 44 -35.64 16.16 5.01
N SER A 45 -36.86 16.21 4.46
CA SER A 45 -37.17 15.78 3.11
C SER A 45 -36.36 16.56 2.07
N SER A 46 -36.01 15.87 1.00
CA SER A 46 -35.25 16.30 -0.16
C SER A 46 -35.71 17.64 -0.75
N ARG A 47 -35.02 18.75 -0.45
CA ARG A 47 -35.01 19.98 -1.26
C ARG A 47 -33.71 20.75 -1.10
N PHE A 48 -32.62 20.22 -1.65
CA PHE A 48 -31.54 21.05 -2.21
C PHE A 48 -31.15 20.44 -3.55
N GLY A 49 -31.70 21.04 -4.61
CA GLY A 49 -31.37 20.73 -5.99
C GLY A 49 -29.98 21.23 -6.32
N LEU A 50 -28.98 20.38 -6.15
CA LEU A 50 -27.81 20.37 -7.02
C LEU A 50 -28.04 19.24 -8.01
N SER A 51 -28.37 19.62 -9.25
CA SER A 51 -28.37 18.73 -10.40
C SER A 51 -26.94 18.20 -10.58
N MET A 52 -26.63 17.06 -9.97
CA MET A 52 -25.43 16.31 -10.32
C MET A 52 -25.56 15.93 -11.80
N PRO A 53 -24.58 16.26 -12.67
CA PRO A 53 -24.53 15.61 -13.97
C PRO A 53 -24.45 14.11 -13.70
N SER A 54 -25.34 13.33 -14.30
CA SER A 54 -25.30 11.87 -14.25
C SER A 54 -23.95 11.41 -14.76
N MET A 55 -23.01 11.10 -13.84
CA MET A 55 -21.78 10.44 -14.21
C MET A 55 -22.12 9.07 -14.79
N PRO A 56 -21.47 8.69 -15.88
CA PRO A 56 -21.82 7.48 -16.58
C PRO A 56 -21.44 6.29 -15.68
N SER A 57 -22.30 5.27 -15.61
CA SER A 57 -22.17 4.16 -14.66
C SER A 57 -20.75 3.55 -14.68
N LEU A 58 -20.30 2.92 -13.58
CA LEU A 58 -19.02 2.20 -13.48
C LEU A 58 -18.76 1.23 -14.66
N LYS A 59 -19.83 0.78 -15.35
CA LYS A 59 -19.76 -0.01 -16.59
C LYS A 59 -19.20 0.75 -17.79
N SER A 60 -19.48 2.04 -17.92
CA SER A 60 -18.98 2.91 -18.99
C SER A 60 -17.49 3.26 -18.82
N ALA A 61 -17.07 3.46 -17.57
CA ALA A 61 -15.67 3.69 -17.23
C ALA A 61 -14.83 2.41 -17.43
N THR A 62 -15.40 1.23 -17.14
CA THR A 62 -14.71 -0.06 -17.33
C THR A 62 -14.72 -0.53 -18.79
N SER A 63 -15.79 -0.33 -19.57
CA SER A 63 -15.79 -0.65 -21.01
C SER A 63 -14.89 0.29 -21.82
N GLY A 64 -14.87 1.58 -21.46
CA GLY A 64 -13.91 2.54 -21.98
C GLY A 64 -12.47 2.20 -21.58
N ALA A 65 -12.21 1.87 -20.31
CA ALA A 65 -10.87 1.48 -19.86
C ALA A 65 -10.37 0.20 -20.57
N LEU A 66 -11.21 -0.82 -20.77
CA LEU A 66 -10.84 -2.07 -21.46
C LEU A 66 -10.52 -1.88 -22.95
N SER A 67 -11.27 -1.05 -23.69
CA SER A 67 -10.93 -0.70 -25.07
C SER A 67 -9.70 0.24 -25.15
N THR A 68 -9.47 1.04 -24.11
CA THR A 68 -8.35 2.00 -24.04
C THR A 68 -7.05 1.35 -23.54
N ILE A 69 -7.09 0.24 -22.80
CA ILE A 69 -5.91 -0.60 -22.48
C ILE A 69 -5.24 -1.12 -23.76
N GLY A 70 -6.00 -1.39 -24.82
CA GLY A 70 -5.47 -1.69 -26.16
C GLY A 70 -4.87 -0.48 -26.91
N GLY A 71 -5.04 0.74 -26.39
CA GLY A 71 -4.70 2.01 -27.04
C GLY A 71 -3.48 2.75 -26.46
N GLY A 72 -2.67 2.15 -25.58
CA GLY A 72 -1.39 2.72 -25.16
C GLY A 72 -1.39 3.57 -23.88
N ILE A 73 -2.24 3.28 -22.89
CA ILE A 73 -2.21 3.94 -21.57
C ILE A 73 -0.89 3.66 -20.83
N ILE A 74 -0.41 2.42 -20.85
CA ILE A 74 0.86 2.03 -20.22
C ILE A 74 1.98 2.23 -21.26
N PRO A 75 2.95 3.13 -21.04
CA PRO A 75 4.06 3.31 -21.96
C PRO A 75 4.81 2.00 -22.18
N THR A 76 5.17 1.71 -23.43
CA THR A 76 5.92 0.50 -23.79
C THR A 76 7.24 0.43 -23.01
N GLY A 77 7.52 -0.72 -22.42
CA GLY A 77 8.76 -1.00 -21.70
C GLY A 77 8.79 -0.60 -20.23
N ILE A 78 7.78 0.13 -19.72
CA ILE A 78 7.74 0.55 -18.32
C ILE A 78 7.57 -0.62 -17.34
N ASP A 79 6.98 -1.71 -17.81
CA ASP A 79 6.76 -2.98 -17.09
C ASP A 79 7.86 -4.01 -17.37
N SER A 80 8.98 -3.60 -17.98
CA SER A 80 10.11 -4.49 -18.25
C SER A 80 10.66 -5.11 -16.96
N THR A 81 10.89 -6.42 -16.99
CA THR A 81 11.50 -7.18 -15.90
C THR A 81 12.98 -7.49 -16.17
N ASP A 82 13.48 -7.11 -17.34
CA ASP A 82 14.83 -7.36 -17.84
C ASP A 82 15.62 -6.05 -17.96
N ASN A 83 15.45 -5.12 -17.02
CA ASN A 83 16.23 -3.89 -17.08
C ASN A 83 17.66 -4.17 -16.66
N ASN A 84 18.55 -3.96 -17.62
CA ASN A 84 19.96 -3.94 -17.35
C ASN A 84 20.38 -2.53 -16.94
N ASN A 85 20.32 -2.22 -15.64
CA ASN A 85 20.82 -0.97 -15.02
C ASN A 85 22.34 -0.70 -15.26
N ASN A 86 22.96 -1.35 -16.25
CA ASN A 86 24.35 -1.21 -16.69
C ASN A 86 24.73 0.19 -17.19
N GLY A 87 23.76 1.03 -17.56
CA GLY A 87 24.01 2.45 -17.87
C GLY A 87 23.98 3.37 -16.65
N ALA A 88 23.44 2.91 -15.52
CA ALA A 88 23.44 3.66 -14.29
C ALA A 88 24.82 3.55 -13.63
N SER A 89 25.32 4.64 -13.05
CA SER A 89 26.60 4.60 -12.34
C SER A 89 26.56 3.47 -11.31
N PRO A 90 27.57 2.59 -11.25
CA PRO A 90 27.60 1.53 -10.26
C PRO A 90 27.50 2.15 -8.85
N PRO A 91 26.94 1.43 -7.86
CA PRO A 91 27.06 1.86 -6.47
C PRO A 91 28.51 2.21 -6.17
N ILE A 92 28.73 3.26 -5.40
CA ILE A 92 30.09 3.76 -5.16
C ILE A 92 30.95 2.64 -4.58
N GLY A 93 32.07 2.36 -5.25
CA GLY A 93 32.97 1.24 -4.94
C GLY A 93 32.66 -0.09 -5.65
N GLY A 94 31.67 -0.15 -6.56
CA GLY A 94 31.29 -1.41 -7.23
C GLY A 94 30.63 -2.43 -6.30
N ILE A 95 30.04 -1.93 -5.21
CA ILE A 95 29.51 -2.71 -4.08
C ILE A 95 28.05 -3.08 -4.38
N HIS A 96 27.78 -4.37 -4.64
CA HIS A 96 26.42 -4.89 -4.84
C HIS A 96 26.02 -5.82 -3.69
N PRO A 97 24.76 -5.81 -3.21
CA PRO A 97 24.29 -6.72 -2.18
C PRO A 97 24.50 -8.17 -2.63
N ARG A 98 25.60 -8.81 -2.20
CA ARG A 98 25.90 -10.16 -2.66
C ARG A 98 24.92 -11.15 -2.07
N VAL A 99 24.20 -11.85 -2.94
CA VAL A 99 23.58 -13.14 -2.61
C VAL A 99 24.73 -14.09 -2.31
N THR A 100 24.77 -14.62 -1.11
CA THR A 100 25.94 -15.27 -0.47
C THR A 100 26.54 -16.40 -1.32
N SER A 101 27.86 -16.35 -1.52
CA SER A 101 28.69 -17.55 -1.67
C SER A 101 29.44 -17.74 -0.34
N PRO A 102 29.58 -18.96 0.21
CA PRO A 102 30.12 -19.18 1.55
C PRO A 102 31.52 -18.61 1.85
N ASN A 103 32.32 -18.25 0.83
CA ASN A 103 33.76 -18.04 0.96
C ASN A 103 34.29 -16.66 0.51
N HIS A 104 33.46 -15.62 0.38
CA HIS A 104 33.94 -14.28 -0.03
C HIS A 104 33.54 -13.17 0.95
N PRO A 105 34.40 -12.13 1.14
CA PRO A 105 34.19 -11.08 2.13
C PRO A 105 32.89 -10.30 1.88
N ARG A 106 32.08 -10.18 2.94
CA ARG A 106 30.83 -9.41 2.99
C ARG A 106 31.13 -7.92 2.83
N LEU A 107 30.27 -7.20 2.12
CA LEU A 107 30.39 -5.77 1.82
C LEU A 107 30.52 -4.88 3.07
N PRO A 108 30.99 -3.62 2.92
CA PRO A 108 30.98 -2.64 4.00
C PRO A 108 29.54 -2.14 4.23
N VAL A 109 28.79 -2.89 5.04
CA VAL A 109 27.63 -2.35 5.76
C VAL A 109 28.17 -1.32 6.75
N VAL A 110 27.57 -0.12 6.82
CA VAL A 110 28.06 0.91 7.74
C VAL A 110 28.14 0.32 9.14
N ARG A 111 29.29 0.53 9.76
CA ARG A 111 29.74 -0.13 10.97
C ARG A 111 28.74 0.08 12.11
N HIS A 112 27.96 -0.94 12.42
CA HIS A 112 28.06 -1.48 13.77
C HIS A 112 29.45 -2.15 13.87
N PRO A 113 30.18 -2.10 15.01
CA PRO A 113 31.57 -2.59 15.13
C PRO A 113 31.82 -4.03 14.62
N SER A 114 30.78 -4.82 14.38
CA SER A 114 30.85 -6.19 13.90
C SER A 114 30.65 -6.41 12.39
N GLY A 115 30.23 -5.42 11.59
CA GLY A 115 30.11 -5.58 10.12
C GLY A 115 29.27 -6.78 9.64
N PHE A 116 28.29 -7.20 10.44
CA PHE A 116 27.64 -8.50 10.30
C PHE A 116 26.20 -8.33 9.79
N ILE A 117 25.88 -8.93 8.64
CA ILE A 117 24.51 -9.42 8.40
C ILE A 117 24.27 -10.40 9.56
N PRO A 118 23.27 -10.14 10.43
CA PRO A 118 23.01 -11.07 11.51
C PRO A 118 22.83 -12.48 10.93
N PRO A 119 23.39 -13.54 11.53
CA PRO A 119 23.35 -14.88 10.94
C PRO A 119 21.92 -15.37 10.76
N GLU A 120 20.95 -14.75 11.44
CA GLU A 120 19.52 -14.98 11.25
C GLU A 120 18.91 -14.42 9.94
N THR A 121 19.65 -13.69 9.10
CA THR A 121 19.11 -13.23 7.81
C THR A 121 19.11 -14.39 6.81
N PRO A 122 17.96 -14.75 6.22
CA PRO A 122 17.87 -15.86 5.29
C PRO A 122 18.56 -15.52 3.97
N ASP A 123 19.12 -16.55 3.34
CA ASP A 123 19.63 -16.46 1.98
C ASP A 123 18.48 -16.22 0.99
N TYR A 124 18.76 -15.46 -0.06
CA TYR A 124 17.84 -15.31 -1.19
C TYR A 124 17.77 -16.62 -1.98
N SER A 125 16.56 -17.06 -2.30
CA SER A 125 16.33 -18.17 -3.24
C SER A 125 16.48 -17.74 -4.70
N ILE A 126 16.42 -16.43 -4.96
CA ILE A 126 16.51 -15.83 -6.29
C ILE A 126 17.93 -15.31 -6.53
N SER A 127 18.47 -15.55 -7.74
CA SER A 127 19.79 -15.06 -8.14
C SER A 127 19.84 -13.53 -8.16
N GLU A 128 20.99 -12.96 -7.76
CA GLU A 128 21.23 -11.51 -7.73
C GLU A 128 20.90 -10.80 -9.06
N ASP A 129 21.27 -11.40 -10.19
CA ASP A 129 21.01 -10.81 -11.51
C ASP A 129 19.51 -10.59 -11.77
N LYS A 130 18.68 -11.57 -11.37
CA LYS A 130 17.21 -11.45 -11.47
C LYS A 130 16.67 -10.42 -10.49
N LEU A 131 17.13 -10.44 -9.24
CA LEU A 131 16.73 -9.46 -8.22
C LEU A 131 17.05 -8.02 -8.67
N LYS A 132 18.23 -7.81 -9.23
CA LYS A 132 18.69 -6.51 -9.73
C LYS A 132 17.94 -6.07 -10.99
N ALA A 133 17.62 -6.98 -11.91
CA ALA A 133 16.94 -6.67 -13.17
C ALA A 133 15.52 -6.14 -12.99
N ALA A 134 14.87 -6.50 -11.87
CA ALA A 134 13.53 -6.02 -11.53
C ALA A 134 13.49 -4.53 -11.14
N ILE A 135 14.62 -3.91 -10.77
CA ILE A 135 14.68 -2.54 -10.26
C ILE A 135 14.73 -1.54 -11.40
N GLN A 136 13.80 -0.59 -11.44
CA GLN A 136 13.74 0.48 -12.43
C GLN A 136 13.99 1.83 -11.76
N LEU A 137 15.00 2.56 -12.21
CA LEU A 137 15.28 3.91 -11.73
C LEU A 137 14.52 4.95 -12.56
N ASP A 138 14.04 6.02 -11.92
CA ASP A 138 13.57 7.20 -12.66
C ASP A 138 14.70 7.75 -13.53
N LYS A 139 14.35 8.30 -14.70
CA LYS A 139 15.34 8.79 -15.68
C LYS A 139 16.31 9.83 -15.09
N ASP A 140 15.85 10.59 -14.10
CA ASP A 140 16.63 11.64 -13.44
C ASP A 140 17.21 11.16 -12.10
N TRP A 141 17.31 9.84 -11.87
CA TRP A 141 17.70 9.28 -10.58
C TRP A 141 19.03 9.84 -10.08
N ASP A 142 20.08 9.72 -10.89
CA ASP A 142 21.42 10.16 -10.51
C ASP A 142 21.51 11.69 -10.31
N LYS A 143 20.62 12.46 -10.95
CA LYS A 143 20.56 13.92 -10.78
C LYS A 143 19.97 14.33 -9.42
N TYR A 144 19.08 13.52 -8.87
CA TYR A 144 18.30 13.86 -7.67
C TYR A 144 18.53 12.88 -6.51
N ILE A 145 19.55 12.02 -6.60
CA ILE A 145 19.84 10.99 -5.60
C ILE A 145 20.18 11.56 -4.22
N ASP A 146 20.69 12.79 -4.16
CA ASP A 146 21.02 13.47 -2.91
C ASP A 146 19.80 14.21 -2.28
N LEU A 147 18.60 14.08 -2.88
CA LEU A 147 17.33 14.51 -2.26
C LEU A 147 16.77 13.40 -1.36
N ASN A 148 15.47 13.11 -1.44
CA ASN A 148 14.84 11.96 -0.77
C ASN A 148 14.66 10.80 -1.78
N PRO A 149 15.41 9.71 -1.67
CA PRO A 149 15.24 8.53 -2.52
C PRO A 149 14.03 7.72 -2.07
N VAL A 150 13.17 7.36 -3.02
CA VAL A 150 11.91 6.64 -2.77
C VAL A 150 11.90 5.31 -3.54
N LEU A 151 11.51 4.23 -2.86
CA LEU A 151 11.21 2.95 -3.49
C LEU A 151 9.70 2.72 -3.55
N LEU A 152 9.16 2.50 -4.74
CA LEU A 152 7.75 2.21 -4.99
C LEU A 152 7.53 0.71 -5.24
N VAL A 153 6.65 0.07 -4.47
CA VAL A 153 6.44 -1.38 -4.48
C VAL A 153 5.00 -1.73 -4.90
N PRO A 154 4.79 -2.37 -6.07
CA PRO A 154 3.47 -2.57 -6.65
C PRO A 154 2.59 -3.57 -5.90
N GLY A 155 1.30 -3.58 -6.25
CA GLY A 155 0.30 -4.51 -5.74
C GLY A 155 0.14 -5.78 -6.57
N THR A 156 -0.72 -6.68 -6.12
CA THR A 156 -1.05 -7.95 -6.80
C THR A 156 -1.52 -7.70 -8.23
N GLY A 157 -1.00 -8.48 -9.18
CA GLY A 157 -1.36 -8.36 -10.60
C GLY A 157 -0.76 -7.14 -11.30
N SER A 158 0.14 -6.38 -10.66
CA SER A 158 0.74 -5.18 -11.25
C SER A 158 2.26 -5.19 -11.20
N TYR A 159 2.86 -4.49 -12.16
CA TYR A 159 4.27 -4.12 -12.14
C TYR A 159 4.41 -2.70 -11.58
N GLY A 160 5.60 -2.33 -11.08
CA GLY A 160 5.88 -1.00 -10.54
C GLY A 160 5.58 0.12 -11.55
N GLY A 161 5.94 -0.11 -12.82
CA GLY A 161 5.69 0.83 -13.91
C GLY A 161 4.22 1.19 -14.05
N SER A 162 3.39 0.23 -14.44
CA SER A 162 1.95 0.40 -14.60
C SER A 162 1.27 0.88 -13.33
N CYS A 163 1.64 0.32 -12.16
CA CYS A 163 1.09 0.71 -10.87
C CYS A 163 1.25 2.21 -10.57
N TYR A 164 2.43 2.79 -10.82
CA TYR A 164 2.76 4.11 -10.32
C TYR A 164 2.84 5.23 -11.35
N HIS A 165 2.97 4.90 -12.64
CA HIS A 165 3.25 5.87 -13.71
C HIS A 165 2.30 7.06 -13.72
N HIS A 166 1.00 6.82 -13.49
CA HIS A 166 -0.05 7.83 -13.53
C HIS A 166 -0.37 8.46 -12.17
N ASN A 167 0.33 8.12 -11.09
CA ASN A 167 0.02 8.63 -9.77
C ASN A 167 1.28 9.10 -9.04
N PHE A 168 1.75 8.37 -8.03
CA PHE A 168 2.86 8.77 -7.17
C PHE A 168 4.15 8.99 -7.98
N ALA A 169 4.45 8.19 -9.01
CA ALA A 169 5.64 8.43 -9.83
C ALA A 169 5.52 9.74 -10.62
N LYS A 170 4.33 10.09 -11.13
CA LYS A 170 4.08 11.37 -11.82
C LYS A 170 4.18 12.55 -10.85
N LEU A 171 3.58 12.42 -9.67
CA LEU A 171 3.60 13.44 -8.62
C LEU A 171 5.02 13.72 -8.12
N LEU A 172 5.79 12.68 -7.82
CA LEU A 172 7.20 12.79 -7.47
C LEU A 172 8.01 13.40 -8.60
N ARG A 173 7.73 12.99 -9.85
CA ARG A 173 8.48 13.49 -11.01
C ARG A 173 8.27 14.99 -11.25
N ASN A 174 7.02 15.44 -11.11
CA ASN A 174 6.60 16.78 -11.51
C ASN A 174 6.50 17.76 -10.32
N ALA A 175 6.89 17.32 -9.12
CA ALA A 175 6.94 18.20 -7.96
C ALA A 175 7.83 19.43 -8.21
N SER A 176 7.32 20.60 -7.85
CA SER A 176 8.03 21.88 -7.94
C SER A 176 8.03 22.59 -6.58
N PRO A 177 9.21 22.83 -5.95
CA PRO A 177 10.51 22.31 -6.35
C PRO A 177 10.57 20.78 -6.24
N ARG A 178 11.49 20.16 -6.99
CA ARG A 178 11.75 18.72 -6.89
C ARG A 178 12.31 18.42 -5.49
N PHE A 179 11.72 17.48 -4.78
CA PHE A 179 12.11 17.12 -3.40
C PHE A 179 12.51 15.64 -3.24
N ALA A 180 12.35 14.83 -4.28
CA ALA A 180 12.59 13.39 -4.22
C ALA A 180 13.07 12.82 -5.55
N THR A 181 13.78 11.71 -5.49
CA THR A 181 13.99 10.80 -6.61
C THR A 181 13.31 9.47 -6.32
N PHE A 182 13.07 8.64 -7.33
CA PHE A 182 12.42 7.36 -7.07
C PHE A 182 12.85 6.24 -8.01
N ALA A 183 12.63 5.03 -7.53
CA ALA A 183 12.70 3.80 -8.28
C ALA A 183 11.42 3.00 -8.01
N TRP A 184 11.08 2.09 -8.91
CA TRP A 184 10.04 1.09 -8.67
C TRP A 184 10.57 -0.30 -8.98
N VAL A 185 9.88 -1.33 -8.49
CA VAL A 185 10.24 -2.72 -8.75
C VAL A 185 9.18 -3.35 -9.65
N ASN A 186 9.62 -3.94 -10.76
CA ASN A 186 8.80 -4.77 -11.63
C ASN A 186 9.07 -6.24 -11.26
N VAL A 187 8.39 -6.72 -10.22
CA VAL A 187 8.52 -8.12 -9.80
C VAL A 187 7.98 -9.04 -10.90
N PRO A 188 8.78 -10.01 -11.39
CA PRO A 188 8.32 -10.97 -12.40
C PRO A 188 7.01 -11.65 -12.03
N GLY A 189 6.13 -11.85 -13.01
CA GLY A 189 4.79 -12.37 -12.76
C GLY A 189 3.83 -11.35 -12.14
N ALA A 190 4.16 -10.06 -12.14
CA ALA A 190 3.31 -8.98 -11.67
C ALA A 190 2.80 -9.18 -10.22
N MET A 191 3.69 -9.59 -9.31
CA MET A 191 3.36 -9.90 -7.91
C MET A 191 2.36 -11.07 -7.72
N CYS A 192 2.12 -11.92 -8.72
CA CYS A 192 1.18 -13.05 -8.61
C CYS A 192 1.83 -14.34 -8.07
N ASP A 193 3.15 -14.45 -8.11
CA ASP A 193 3.88 -15.61 -7.57
C ASP A 193 3.90 -15.59 -6.02
N GLU A 194 4.46 -16.62 -5.40
CA GLU A 194 4.53 -16.78 -3.95
C GLU A 194 5.03 -15.50 -3.25
N SER A 195 4.18 -14.88 -2.43
CA SER A 195 4.49 -13.64 -1.70
C SER A 195 5.85 -13.60 -0.96
N PRO A 196 6.36 -14.69 -0.33
CA PRO A 196 7.72 -14.70 0.20
C PRO A 196 8.81 -14.46 -0.87
N LYS A 197 8.64 -14.98 -2.10
CA LYS A 197 9.54 -14.72 -3.23
C LYS A 197 9.40 -13.28 -3.74
N ASN A 198 8.18 -12.73 -3.77
CA ASN A 198 7.97 -11.32 -4.12
C ASN A 198 8.71 -10.41 -3.10
N ALA A 199 8.69 -10.77 -1.81
CA ALA A 199 9.40 -10.05 -0.76
C ALA A 199 10.94 -10.08 -0.90
N GLU A 200 11.52 -11.12 -1.51
CA GLU A 200 12.96 -11.16 -1.80
C GLU A 200 13.39 -10.03 -2.74
N TYR A 201 12.62 -9.78 -3.81
CA TYR A 201 12.86 -8.64 -4.71
C TYR A 201 12.81 -7.30 -3.97
N VAL A 202 11.85 -7.16 -3.05
CA VAL A 202 11.67 -5.92 -2.28
C VAL A 202 12.81 -5.72 -1.27
N ALA A 203 13.16 -6.75 -0.50
CA ALA A 203 14.28 -6.71 0.44
C ALA A 203 15.59 -6.36 -0.28
N TYR A 204 15.85 -7.00 -1.43
CA TYR A 204 17.02 -6.70 -2.24
C TYR A 204 16.98 -5.27 -2.79
N ALA A 205 15.85 -4.81 -3.31
CA ALA A 205 15.71 -3.44 -3.85
C ALA A 205 15.93 -2.36 -2.79
N MET A 206 15.43 -2.56 -1.56
CA MET A 206 15.66 -1.64 -0.43
C MET A 206 17.16 -1.49 -0.18
N HIS A 207 17.87 -2.62 -0.10
CA HIS A 207 19.31 -2.63 0.14
C HIS A 207 20.08 -2.02 -1.04
N TRP A 208 19.77 -2.44 -2.26
CA TRP A 208 20.47 -1.97 -3.46
C TRP A 208 20.31 -0.46 -3.67
N LEU A 209 19.12 0.09 -3.47
CA LEU A 209 18.89 1.54 -3.58
C LEU A 209 19.60 2.31 -2.48
N TRP A 210 19.59 1.82 -1.24
CA TRP A 210 20.35 2.44 -0.16
C TRP A 210 21.86 2.42 -0.43
N LEU A 211 22.42 1.37 -1.03
CA LEU A 211 23.84 1.36 -1.44
C LEU A 211 24.16 2.41 -2.52
N ARG A 212 23.19 2.75 -3.36
CA ARG A 212 23.36 3.82 -4.36
C ARG A 212 23.44 5.20 -3.72
N THR A 213 22.82 5.40 -2.57
CA THR A 213 22.83 6.67 -1.84
C THR A 213 24.05 6.80 -0.93
N TYR A 214 24.74 5.68 -0.64
CA TYR A 214 25.94 5.63 0.20
C TYR A 214 27.15 6.40 -0.40
N ARG A 215 27.88 7.16 0.42
CA ARG A 215 29.11 7.93 0.06
C ARG A 215 30.26 7.78 1.08
N GLY A 216 30.39 6.64 1.76
CA GLY A 216 31.51 6.41 2.69
C GLY A 216 31.29 6.96 4.11
N TYR A 217 30.05 6.85 4.58
CA TYR A 217 29.49 7.56 5.72
C TYR A 217 29.91 7.07 7.12
N SER A 218 29.96 8.01 8.07
CA SER A 218 29.95 7.75 9.52
C SER A 218 28.56 7.31 10.00
N GLU A 219 28.41 6.85 11.24
CA GLU A 219 27.09 6.44 11.79
C GLU A 219 26.05 7.59 11.72
N ALA A 220 26.48 8.83 11.99
CA ALA A 220 25.63 10.03 11.89
C ALA A 220 25.18 10.34 10.44
N ASP A 221 25.86 9.78 9.45
CA ASP A 221 25.53 9.97 8.06
C ASP A 221 24.60 8.86 7.53
N ILE A 222 24.54 7.65 8.13
CA ILE A 222 23.61 6.58 7.72
C ILE A 222 22.17 7.11 7.61
N ASN A 223 21.73 7.84 8.65
CA ASN A 223 20.36 8.36 8.76
C ASN A 223 20.02 9.40 7.69
N LYS A 224 21.02 10.03 7.06
CA LYS A 224 20.81 11.00 5.96
C LYS A 224 20.58 10.34 4.60
N HIS A 225 20.91 9.05 4.47
CA HIS A 225 20.89 8.32 3.20
C HIS A 225 19.89 7.17 3.17
N GLN A 226 19.08 7.07 4.22
CA GLN A 226 17.94 6.17 4.27
C GLN A 226 16.91 6.52 3.18
N ILE A 227 16.24 5.50 2.67
CA ILE A 227 15.21 5.65 1.64
C ILE A 227 13.81 5.65 2.26
N THR A 228 12.84 6.29 1.62
CA THR A 228 11.41 6.06 1.92
C THR A 228 10.90 4.90 1.08
N VAL A 229 10.13 4.00 1.66
CA VAL A 229 9.48 2.91 0.91
C VAL A 229 7.97 3.11 0.91
N ILE A 230 7.36 3.00 -0.25
CA ILE A 230 5.93 3.17 -0.45
C ILE A 230 5.38 1.88 -1.07
N GLY A 231 4.44 1.24 -0.39
CA GLY A 231 3.76 0.05 -0.88
C GLY A 231 2.31 0.34 -1.25
N TRP A 232 1.81 -0.35 -2.28
CA TRP A 232 0.39 -0.43 -2.56
C TRP A 232 -0.10 -1.87 -2.50
N SER A 233 -1.26 -2.13 -1.88
CA SER A 233 -1.85 -3.47 -1.80
C SER A 233 -0.83 -4.48 -1.23
N GLN A 234 -0.68 -5.67 -1.85
CA GLN A 234 0.32 -6.68 -1.49
C GLN A 234 1.78 -6.20 -1.44
N GLY A 235 2.12 -5.08 -2.10
CA GLY A 235 3.44 -4.47 -1.95
C GLY A 235 3.78 -4.20 -0.48
N ASN A 236 2.77 -3.86 0.32
CA ASN A 236 2.87 -3.66 1.76
C ASN A 236 3.23 -4.95 2.52
N LEU A 237 2.63 -6.08 2.14
CA LEU A 237 3.00 -7.40 2.67
C LEU A 237 4.45 -7.75 2.37
N SER A 238 4.92 -7.45 1.16
CA SER A 238 6.30 -7.71 0.75
C SER A 238 7.30 -6.85 1.53
N ILE A 239 6.98 -5.56 1.76
CA ILE A 239 7.80 -4.66 2.58
C ILE A 239 7.83 -5.15 4.04
N GLN A 240 6.68 -5.45 4.63
CA GLN A 240 6.61 -5.89 6.03
C GLN A 240 7.30 -7.25 6.24
N TRP A 241 7.16 -8.17 5.28
CA TRP A 241 7.87 -9.45 5.27
C TRP A 241 9.38 -9.25 5.17
N ALA A 242 9.84 -8.35 4.29
CA ALA A 242 11.25 -7.98 4.19
C ALA A 242 11.79 -7.42 5.51
N LEU A 243 11.05 -6.50 6.15
CA LEU A 243 11.43 -5.93 7.44
C LEU A 243 11.46 -6.97 8.57
N LYS A 244 10.57 -7.96 8.52
CA LYS A 244 10.55 -9.07 9.49
C LYS A 244 11.77 -9.98 9.32
N TYR A 245 11.97 -10.53 8.13
CA TYR A 245 12.92 -11.63 7.89
C TYR A 245 14.31 -11.18 7.42
N TRP A 246 14.46 -9.97 6.90
CA TRP A 246 15.78 -9.36 6.63
C TRP A 246 15.96 -8.13 7.53
N PRO A 247 16.24 -8.31 8.85
CA PRO A 247 16.24 -7.22 9.83
C PRO A 247 17.17 -6.05 9.51
N HIS A 248 18.25 -6.31 8.76
CA HIS A 248 19.17 -5.27 8.31
C HIS A 248 18.48 -4.18 7.48
N THR A 249 17.38 -4.51 6.77
CA THR A 249 16.59 -3.56 5.98
C THR A 249 15.95 -2.45 6.80
N ARG A 250 15.70 -2.68 8.10
CA ARG A 250 15.11 -1.70 9.03
C ARG A 250 15.98 -0.45 9.17
N ASN A 251 17.29 -0.60 9.07
CA ASN A 251 18.25 0.51 9.17
C ASN A 251 18.46 1.25 7.83
N LEU A 252 17.98 0.67 6.72
CA LEU A 252 18.16 1.24 5.37
C LEU A 252 17.04 2.20 5.00
N ILE A 253 15.92 2.14 5.72
CA ILE A 253 14.72 2.90 5.39
C ILE A 253 14.36 3.88 6.49
N LYS A 254 13.95 5.08 6.07
CA LYS A 254 13.61 6.21 6.95
C LYS A 254 12.19 6.07 7.48
N ASN A 255 11.30 5.53 6.65
CA ASN A 255 9.89 5.30 6.93
C ASN A 255 9.24 4.43 5.84
N PHE A 256 8.07 3.92 6.19
CA PHE A 256 7.21 3.11 5.34
C PHE A 256 5.84 3.79 5.18
N VAL A 257 5.45 4.14 3.95
CA VAL A 257 4.11 4.61 3.63
C VAL A 257 3.31 3.48 2.99
N ALA A 258 2.26 3.04 3.66
CA ALA A 258 1.45 1.89 3.28
C ALA A 258 0.11 2.35 2.71
N ILE A 259 -0.08 2.21 1.40
CA ILE A 259 -1.31 2.63 0.70
C ILE A 259 -2.20 1.41 0.47
N SER A 260 -3.43 1.46 0.98
CA SER A 260 -4.43 0.38 0.86
C SER A 260 -3.84 -0.99 1.24
N ALA A 261 -3.15 -1.05 2.38
CA ALA A 261 -2.46 -2.25 2.82
C ALA A 261 -3.43 -3.37 3.22
N ASP A 262 -2.93 -4.59 3.13
CA ASP A 262 -3.60 -5.83 3.48
C ASP A 262 -2.76 -6.64 4.47
N PHE A 263 -2.21 -6.02 5.53
CA PHE A 263 -1.35 -6.68 6.53
C PHE A 263 -2.05 -7.84 7.26
N HIS A 264 -3.37 -7.90 7.24
CA HIS A 264 -4.18 -9.01 7.74
C HIS A 264 -4.88 -9.78 6.63
N GLY A 265 -4.44 -9.64 5.38
CA GLY A 265 -5.07 -10.23 4.20
C GLY A 265 -6.49 -9.72 3.99
N THR A 266 -7.32 -10.53 3.33
CA THR A 266 -8.73 -10.23 3.12
C THR A 266 -9.65 -11.42 3.34
N LEU A 267 -10.86 -11.12 3.85
CA LEU A 267 -11.98 -12.06 3.97
C LEU A 267 -12.81 -12.17 2.67
N LEU A 268 -12.48 -11.40 1.63
CA LEU A 268 -13.20 -11.52 0.37
C LEU A 268 -12.93 -12.90 -0.24
N ALA A 269 -14.03 -13.62 -0.53
CA ALA A 269 -13.98 -15.01 -0.93
C ALA A 269 -13.16 -15.15 -2.22
N PRO A 270 -12.10 -15.95 -2.25
CA PRO A 270 -11.22 -16.15 -3.39
C PRO A 270 -11.70 -17.33 -4.26
N PRO A 271 -11.19 -17.47 -5.49
CA PRO A 271 -11.41 -18.70 -6.25
C PRO A 271 -10.66 -19.88 -5.61
N ILE A 272 -11.25 -21.08 -5.67
CA ILE A 272 -10.70 -22.33 -5.11
C ILE A 272 -9.33 -22.66 -5.74
N THR A 273 -9.06 -22.17 -6.95
CA THR A 273 -7.76 -22.22 -7.61
C THR A 273 -7.35 -20.81 -8.04
N ALA A 274 -6.13 -20.39 -7.71
CA ALA A 274 -5.70 -19.01 -7.89
C ALA A 274 -4.19 -18.91 -8.07
N ALA A 275 -3.69 -17.73 -8.45
CA ALA A 275 -2.27 -17.44 -8.35
C ALA A 275 -1.80 -17.56 -6.88
N PRO A 276 -0.58 -18.07 -6.61
CA PRO A 276 0.00 -18.21 -5.28
C PRO A 276 -0.23 -17.02 -4.34
N ALA A 277 0.05 -15.80 -4.82
CA ALA A 277 -0.10 -14.60 -4.00
C ALA A 277 -1.53 -14.37 -3.53
N ILE A 278 -2.53 -14.73 -4.33
CA ILE A 278 -3.94 -14.58 -3.96
C ILE A 278 -4.24 -15.47 -2.76
N LEU A 279 -3.74 -16.71 -2.74
CA LEU A 279 -3.90 -17.63 -1.61
C LEU A 279 -3.19 -17.13 -0.35
N HIS A 280 -1.98 -16.57 -0.51
CA HIS A 280 -1.25 -15.95 0.58
C HIS A 280 -1.95 -14.72 1.16
N GLN A 281 -2.74 -13.97 0.38
CA GLN A 281 -3.46 -12.78 0.86
C GLN A 281 -4.78 -13.08 1.58
N TRP A 282 -5.15 -14.35 1.79
CA TRP A 282 -6.36 -14.63 2.58
C TRP A 282 -6.15 -14.29 4.03
N TYR A 283 -7.22 -13.82 4.68
CA TYR A 283 -7.16 -13.31 6.04
C TYR A 283 -6.50 -14.26 7.06
N TRP A 284 -6.74 -15.56 6.89
CA TRP A 284 -6.23 -16.62 7.75
C TRP A 284 -5.25 -17.57 7.04
N SER A 285 -4.65 -17.14 5.93
CA SER A 285 -3.59 -17.90 5.26
C SER A 285 -2.43 -18.17 6.22
N LYS A 286 -1.68 -19.24 5.98
CA LYS A 286 -0.42 -19.51 6.69
C LYS A 286 0.51 -18.32 6.54
N PHE A 287 0.62 -17.73 5.36
CA PHE A 287 1.44 -16.55 5.09
C PHE A 287 1.08 -15.37 5.99
N ILE A 288 -0.18 -14.92 6.03
CA ILE A 288 -0.61 -13.77 6.84
C ILE A 288 -0.42 -14.05 8.32
N ARG A 289 -0.83 -15.23 8.78
CA ARG A 289 -0.67 -15.61 10.20
C ARG A 289 0.80 -15.62 10.61
N THR A 290 1.66 -16.14 9.74
CA THR A 290 3.10 -16.21 9.96
C THR A 290 3.75 -14.82 9.86
N LEU A 291 3.30 -13.95 8.95
CA LEU A 291 3.75 -12.56 8.90
C LEU A 291 3.44 -11.84 10.21
N ARG A 292 2.20 -11.96 10.69
CA ARG A 292 1.69 -11.23 11.86
C ARG A 292 2.21 -11.73 13.20
N ALA A 293 2.60 -13.00 13.29
CA ALA A 293 3.14 -13.58 14.51
C ALA A 293 4.42 -12.86 14.99
N ASN A 294 4.73 -12.99 16.28
CA ASN A 294 5.91 -12.40 16.93
C ASN A 294 6.05 -10.89 16.62
N ASP A 295 4.97 -10.16 16.87
CA ASP A 295 4.84 -8.71 16.66
C ASP A 295 5.11 -8.26 15.23
N GLY A 296 4.93 -9.13 14.25
CA GLY A 296 5.00 -8.76 12.83
C GLY A 296 3.77 -8.00 12.35
N ASP A 297 2.69 -7.97 13.15
CA ASP A 297 1.56 -7.06 13.01
C ASP A 297 1.79 -5.67 13.63
N SER A 298 2.99 -5.44 14.17
CA SER A 298 3.48 -4.13 14.62
C SER A 298 4.57 -3.61 13.69
N ALA A 299 4.65 -2.30 13.56
CA ALA A 299 5.61 -1.63 12.71
C ALA A 299 7.06 -1.97 13.11
N TYR A 300 7.94 -2.12 12.13
CA TYR A 300 9.39 -2.28 12.33
C TYR A 300 10.15 -0.96 12.17
N VAL A 301 9.55 0.01 11.47
CA VAL A 301 10.05 1.36 11.21
C VAL A 301 8.88 2.34 11.28
N PRO A 302 9.10 3.67 11.38
CA PRO A 302 8.01 4.63 11.36
C PRO A 302 7.08 4.39 10.16
N THR A 303 5.78 4.16 10.42
CA THR A 303 4.84 3.68 9.40
C THR A 303 3.58 4.55 9.30
N THR A 304 3.26 5.01 8.09
CA THR A 304 2.02 5.71 7.78
C THR A 304 1.13 4.82 6.91
N SER A 305 0.09 4.26 7.51
CA SER A 305 -0.92 3.45 6.81
C SER A 305 -2.11 4.31 6.41
N ILE A 306 -2.50 4.28 5.13
CA ILE A 306 -3.56 5.11 4.56
C ILE A 306 -4.51 4.20 3.78
N TYR A 307 -5.78 4.19 4.15
CA TYR A 307 -6.76 3.24 3.59
C TYR A 307 -8.17 3.83 3.52
N SER A 308 -9.03 3.16 2.75
CA SER A 308 -10.43 3.51 2.55
C SER A 308 -11.33 2.47 3.19
N SER A 309 -11.97 2.81 4.29
CA SER A 309 -12.79 1.86 5.06
C SER A 309 -14.08 1.46 4.36
N PHE A 310 -14.72 2.39 3.63
CA PHE A 310 -16.03 2.13 3.02
C PHE A 310 -15.97 1.74 1.55
N TYR A 311 -14.93 2.14 0.83
CA TYR A 311 -14.90 2.00 -0.63
C TYR A 311 -13.87 1.00 -1.14
N ASP A 312 -12.93 0.52 -0.32
CA ASP A 312 -11.99 -0.53 -0.73
C ASP A 312 -12.75 -1.82 -1.12
N GLU A 313 -12.78 -2.10 -2.41
CA GLU A 313 -13.51 -3.21 -3.00
C GLU A 313 -12.69 -4.51 -3.07
N VAL A 314 -11.41 -4.47 -2.72
CA VAL A 314 -10.46 -5.58 -2.84
C VAL A 314 -10.06 -6.13 -1.48
N VAL A 315 -9.83 -5.25 -0.51
CA VAL A 315 -9.40 -5.61 0.83
C VAL A 315 -10.51 -5.28 1.80
N GLN A 316 -11.06 -6.32 2.40
CA GLN A 316 -12.00 -6.21 3.52
C GLN A 316 -11.68 -7.22 4.62
N PRO A 317 -11.88 -6.85 5.91
CA PRO A 317 -12.31 -5.53 6.41
C PRO A 317 -11.24 -4.43 6.29
N GLN A 318 -11.68 -3.18 6.12
CA GLN A 318 -10.82 -1.97 6.22
C GLN A 318 -11.35 -0.96 7.26
N ILE A 319 -12.11 -1.41 8.26
CA ILE A 319 -12.77 -0.52 9.22
C ILE A 319 -12.34 -0.80 10.67
N GLY A 320 -12.05 0.26 11.42
CA GLY A 320 -11.65 0.21 12.83
C GLY A 320 -10.41 -0.65 13.07
N ASP A 321 -10.29 -1.22 14.26
CA ASP A 321 -9.12 -2.05 14.64
C ASP A 321 -9.06 -3.40 13.91
N LEU A 322 -10.13 -3.77 13.19
CA LEU A 322 -10.14 -4.93 12.30
C LEU A 322 -9.62 -4.61 10.90
N ALA A 323 -9.41 -3.32 10.56
CA ALA A 323 -8.91 -2.93 9.26
C ALA A 323 -7.63 -3.71 8.93
N SER A 324 -7.58 -4.33 7.77
CA SER A 324 -6.42 -5.11 7.35
C SER A 324 -5.17 -4.23 7.21
N ALA A 325 -5.36 -2.96 6.86
CA ALA A 325 -4.30 -1.95 6.81
C ALA A 325 -3.83 -1.47 8.20
N TYR A 326 -4.53 -1.82 9.28
CA TYR A 326 -4.17 -1.34 10.62
C TYR A 326 -2.83 -1.92 11.07
N MET A 327 -1.90 -1.03 11.40
CA MET A 327 -0.57 -1.38 11.91
C MET A 327 -0.47 -1.00 13.40
N LYS A 328 0.06 -1.91 14.23
CA LYS A 328 0.34 -1.63 15.65
C LYS A 328 1.73 -1.01 15.84
N ASP A 329 2.04 -0.56 17.05
CA ASP A 329 3.32 0.07 17.37
C ASP A 329 3.96 -0.47 18.67
N GLU A 330 4.05 -1.81 18.82
CA GLU A 330 4.70 -2.44 19.99
C GLU A 330 6.16 -1.99 20.18
N ARG A 331 6.82 -1.56 19.10
CA ARG A 331 8.22 -1.13 19.11
C ARG A 331 8.42 0.36 19.38
N GLY A 332 7.34 1.15 19.49
CA GLY A 332 7.41 2.60 19.68
C GLY A 332 8.16 3.33 18.55
N VAL A 333 8.09 2.82 17.33
CA VAL A 333 8.74 3.42 16.14
C VAL A 333 7.90 4.55 15.54
N GLY A 334 6.64 4.67 15.96
CA GLY A 334 5.68 5.66 15.49
C GLY A 334 4.80 5.10 14.38
N VAL A 335 3.48 5.15 14.57
CA VAL A 335 2.50 4.72 13.56
C VAL A 335 1.36 5.72 13.43
N LEU A 336 0.95 5.96 12.17
CA LEU A 336 -0.28 6.66 11.84
C LEU A 336 -1.15 5.73 11.00
N ASN A 337 -2.31 5.35 11.52
CA ASN A 337 -3.37 4.67 10.76
C ASN A 337 -4.42 5.71 10.34
N PHE A 338 -4.51 5.98 9.05
CA PHE A 338 -5.33 7.02 8.45
C PHE A 338 -6.46 6.42 7.60
N ASP A 339 -7.64 6.30 8.21
CA ASP A 339 -8.88 5.99 7.51
C ASP A 339 -9.46 7.26 6.86
N LEU A 340 -9.48 7.30 5.53
CA LEU A 340 -9.96 8.45 4.75
C LEU A 340 -11.38 8.87 5.15
N GLN A 341 -12.31 7.93 5.34
CA GLN A 341 -13.70 8.25 5.63
C GLN A 341 -13.87 8.74 7.07
N GLN A 342 -13.08 8.21 7.99
CA GLN A 342 -13.11 8.62 9.40
C GLN A 342 -12.51 10.01 9.59
N ARG A 343 -11.40 10.30 8.90
CA ARG A 343 -10.61 11.53 9.10
C ARG A 343 -11.00 12.68 8.17
N CYS A 344 -11.63 12.37 7.03
CA CYS A 344 -12.09 13.36 6.06
C CYS A 344 -13.60 13.17 5.78
N PRO A 345 -14.47 13.13 6.81
CA PRO A 345 -15.87 12.77 6.61
C PRO A 345 -16.59 13.81 5.73
N LEU A 346 -17.33 13.32 4.73
CA LEU A 346 -18.15 14.14 3.83
C LEU A 346 -17.38 15.18 3.00
N THR A 347 -16.06 15.02 2.86
CA THR A 347 -15.25 15.84 1.96
C THR A 347 -14.93 15.08 0.67
N PRO A 348 -14.48 15.76 -0.40
CA PRO A 348 -13.99 15.12 -1.63
C PRO A 348 -12.97 14.00 -1.39
N ALA A 349 -11.96 14.23 -0.53
CA ALA A 349 -10.95 13.20 -0.22
C ALA A 349 -11.50 12.01 0.58
N GLY A 350 -12.63 12.18 1.29
CA GLY A 350 -13.26 11.12 2.07
C GLY A 350 -14.25 10.27 1.28
N VAL A 351 -14.56 10.59 0.02
CA VAL A 351 -15.57 9.88 -0.77
C VAL A 351 -14.99 9.28 -2.03
N LEU A 352 -15.53 8.13 -2.47
CA LEU A 352 -15.28 7.57 -3.81
C LEU A 352 -13.81 7.18 -4.10
N HIS A 353 -13.04 6.80 -3.08
CA HIS A 353 -11.69 6.25 -3.25
C HIS A 353 -11.69 4.75 -2.97
N GLY A 354 -11.81 3.92 -4.02
CA GLY A 354 -11.65 2.47 -3.92
C GLY A 354 -10.20 2.05 -3.63
N HIS A 355 -9.90 0.76 -3.81
CA HIS A 355 -8.60 0.18 -3.47
C HIS A 355 -7.42 0.86 -4.19
N SER A 356 -7.51 1.05 -5.52
CA SER A 356 -6.56 1.85 -6.29
C SER A 356 -6.83 3.35 -6.16
N GLY A 357 -8.02 3.75 -5.72
CA GLY A 357 -8.43 5.14 -5.62
C GLY A 357 -7.63 5.96 -4.60
N VAL A 358 -7.07 5.29 -3.59
CA VAL A 358 -6.18 5.93 -2.61
C VAL A 358 -4.89 6.45 -3.27
N LEU A 359 -4.44 5.86 -4.39
CA LEU A 359 -3.23 6.30 -5.11
C LEU A 359 -3.37 7.67 -5.78
N TYR A 360 -4.58 8.12 -6.09
CA TYR A 360 -4.79 9.49 -6.60
C TYR A 360 -5.34 10.45 -5.54
N ASN A 361 -5.69 9.97 -4.35
CA ASN A 361 -6.29 10.77 -3.28
C ASN A 361 -5.33 11.88 -2.81
N ASN A 362 -5.86 13.10 -2.63
CA ASN A 362 -5.03 14.25 -2.27
C ASN A 362 -4.45 14.14 -0.85
N VAL A 363 -5.23 13.70 0.14
CA VAL A 363 -4.76 13.54 1.51
C VAL A 363 -3.70 12.44 1.60
N ALA A 364 -3.88 11.33 0.87
CA ALA A 364 -2.88 10.28 0.77
C ALA A 364 -1.55 10.81 0.21
N TRP A 365 -1.61 11.65 -0.83
CA TRP A 365 -0.42 12.32 -1.35
C TRP A 365 0.21 13.31 -0.36
N ALA A 366 -0.59 14.12 0.32
CA ALA A 366 -0.11 15.10 1.29
C ALA A 366 0.64 14.41 2.46
N LEU A 367 0.05 13.35 3.02
CA LEU A 367 0.68 12.52 4.06
C LEU A 367 1.96 11.85 3.55
N THR A 368 1.94 11.33 2.32
CA THR A 368 3.13 10.72 1.71
C THR A 368 4.25 11.74 1.54
N LYS A 369 3.93 12.91 0.98
CA LYS A 369 4.89 14.01 0.77
C LYS A 369 5.49 14.45 2.10
N ASP A 370 4.65 14.58 3.13
CA ASP A 370 5.07 14.91 4.49
C ASP A 370 6.06 13.88 5.07
N ALA A 371 5.73 12.60 4.95
CA ALA A 371 6.60 11.50 5.37
C ALA A 371 7.95 11.52 4.62
N ILE A 372 7.95 11.73 3.30
CA ILE A 372 9.19 11.78 2.51
C ILE A 372 10.10 12.92 3.00
N ILE A 373 9.56 14.14 3.08
CA ILE A 373 10.34 15.35 3.39
C ILE A 373 10.87 15.30 4.83
N ASN A 374 10.00 15.00 5.79
CA ASN A 374 10.34 15.11 7.21
C ASN A 374 10.96 13.83 7.77
N GLY A 375 10.73 12.68 7.11
CA GLY A 375 11.05 11.38 7.71
C GLY A 375 10.09 11.01 8.83
N GLY A 376 10.30 9.81 9.36
CA GLY A 376 9.40 9.26 10.36
C GLY A 376 7.98 9.09 9.82
N THR A 377 7.03 9.00 10.73
CA THR A 377 5.60 8.92 10.39
C THR A 377 5.08 10.28 9.95
N ALA A 378 4.19 10.30 8.96
CA ALA A 378 3.48 11.51 8.57
C ALA A 378 2.74 12.13 9.76
N SER A 379 2.60 13.45 9.74
CA SER A 379 1.97 14.21 10.82
C SER A 379 0.88 15.12 10.28
N ILE A 380 -0.23 15.18 11.03
CA ILE A 380 -1.37 16.06 10.77
C ILE A 380 -1.42 17.23 11.76
N GLU A 381 -0.32 17.45 12.47
CA GLU A 381 -0.16 18.58 13.38
C GLU A 381 -0.05 19.91 12.59
N PRO A 382 -0.38 21.06 13.20
CA PRO A 382 -0.23 22.36 12.57
C PRO A 382 1.18 22.57 12.01
N GLY A 383 1.27 22.98 10.74
CA GLY A 383 2.53 23.18 10.03
C GLY A 383 3.08 21.95 9.29
N ARG A 384 2.41 20.80 9.37
CA ARG A 384 2.71 19.58 8.60
C ARG A 384 1.68 19.39 7.49
N VAL A 385 0.62 18.61 7.73
CA VAL A 385 -0.48 18.41 6.77
C VAL A 385 -1.74 19.12 7.24
N ASP A 386 -2.21 20.10 6.47
CA ASP A 386 -3.45 20.85 6.74
C ASP A 386 -4.67 20.07 6.25
N LEU A 387 -5.13 19.11 7.07
CA LEU A 387 -6.23 18.23 6.71
C LEU A 387 -7.50 18.95 6.24
N PRO A 388 -8.01 20.02 6.88
CA PRO A 388 -9.16 20.77 6.38
C PRO A 388 -9.02 21.19 4.91
N THR A 389 -7.86 21.73 4.53
CA THR A 389 -7.58 22.16 3.16
C THR A 389 -7.39 20.98 2.22
N GLU A 390 -6.55 20.01 2.60
CA GLU A 390 -6.22 18.88 1.74
C GLU A 390 -7.43 17.96 1.48
N SER A 391 -8.36 17.90 2.44
CA SER A 391 -9.59 17.10 2.34
C SER A 391 -10.57 17.62 1.28
N MET A 392 -10.44 18.89 0.87
CA MET A 392 -11.33 19.54 -0.10
C MET A 392 -10.95 19.27 -1.56
N GLN A 393 -9.90 18.49 -1.80
CA GLN A 393 -9.51 18.08 -3.14
C GLN A 393 -9.75 16.58 -3.34
N LEU A 394 -10.41 16.24 -4.44
CA LEU A 394 -10.70 14.85 -4.78
C LEU A 394 -9.41 14.09 -5.16
N TRP A 395 -8.47 14.75 -5.83
CA TRP A 395 -7.22 14.14 -6.26
C TRP A 395 -6.04 15.07 -6.07
N ALA A 396 -4.84 14.48 -6.00
CA ALA A 396 -3.60 15.21 -5.78
C ALA A 396 -3.32 16.24 -6.91
N PRO A 397 -2.95 17.50 -6.58
CA PRO A 397 -2.48 18.48 -7.54
C PRO A 397 -1.35 17.92 -8.42
N GLY A 398 -1.49 18.10 -9.73
CA GLY A 398 -0.55 17.55 -10.72
C GLY A 398 -1.03 16.28 -11.40
N LEU A 399 -2.12 15.68 -10.91
CA LEU A 399 -2.89 14.67 -11.63
C LEU A 399 -4.02 15.32 -12.44
N ASN A 400 -4.35 14.68 -13.57
CA ASN A 400 -5.45 15.06 -14.44
C ASN A 400 -6.47 13.90 -14.56
N PRO A 401 -7.65 14.11 -15.19
CA PRO A 401 -8.66 13.06 -15.30
C PRO A 401 -8.19 11.77 -15.99
N PHE A 402 -7.23 11.85 -16.91
CA PHE A 402 -6.66 10.67 -17.56
C PHE A 402 -5.82 9.83 -16.58
N ASP A 403 -5.03 10.49 -15.72
CA ASP A 403 -4.25 9.81 -14.67
C ASP A 403 -5.14 9.04 -13.70
N ILE A 404 -6.31 9.61 -13.37
CA ILE A 404 -7.30 8.99 -12.48
C ILE A 404 -7.93 7.78 -13.16
N ALA A 405 -8.36 7.93 -14.41
CA ALA A 405 -8.91 6.83 -15.18
C ALA A 405 -7.90 5.67 -15.32
N ALA A 406 -6.63 5.99 -15.57
CA ALA A 406 -5.55 5.00 -15.65
C ALA A 406 -5.29 4.31 -14.30
N THR A 407 -5.32 5.06 -13.18
CA THR A 407 -5.17 4.52 -11.83
C THR A 407 -6.35 3.61 -11.44
N ILE A 408 -7.59 3.98 -11.80
CA ILE A 408 -8.77 3.12 -11.62
C ILE A 408 -8.64 1.84 -12.46
N ALA A 409 -8.13 1.94 -13.69
CA ALA A 409 -7.93 0.81 -14.59
C ALA A 409 -6.90 -0.21 -14.09
N LEU A 410 -6.13 0.09 -13.03
CA LEU A 410 -5.23 -0.88 -12.39
C LEU A 410 -5.97 -2.12 -11.90
N ILE A 411 -7.20 -1.98 -11.39
CA ILE A 411 -7.97 -3.11 -10.86
C ILE A 411 -8.31 -4.15 -11.94
N PRO A 412 -8.92 -3.79 -13.09
CA PRO A 412 -9.15 -4.76 -14.16
C PRO A 412 -7.84 -5.26 -14.82
N VAL A 413 -6.80 -4.42 -14.94
CA VAL A 413 -5.49 -4.88 -15.45
C VAL A 413 -4.88 -5.94 -14.53
N ALA A 414 -4.93 -5.72 -13.21
CA ALA A 414 -4.49 -6.69 -12.22
C ALA A 414 -5.28 -8.01 -12.33
N GLY A 415 -6.60 -7.93 -12.45
CA GLY A 415 -7.45 -9.11 -12.67
C GLY A 415 -7.04 -9.91 -13.93
N ILE A 416 -6.72 -9.24 -15.03
CA ILE A 416 -6.24 -9.89 -16.26
C ILE A 416 -4.88 -10.57 -16.05
N ASN A 417 -3.94 -9.91 -15.37
CA ASN A 417 -2.62 -10.48 -15.11
C ASN A 417 -2.70 -11.69 -14.15
N MET A 418 -3.58 -11.65 -13.15
CA MET A 418 -3.87 -12.78 -12.29
C MET A 418 -4.45 -13.97 -13.07
N LEU A 419 -5.38 -13.73 -14.00
CA LEU A 419 -5.97 -14.77 -14.85
C LEU A 419 -4.97 -15.40 -15.84
N LYS A 420 -3.97 -14.62 -16.28
CA LYS A 420 -2.92 -15.08 -17.19
C LYS A 420 -1.75 -15.75 -16.47
N PHE A 421 -1.66 -15.61 -15.15
CA PHE A 421 -0.53 -16.13 -14.40
C PHE A 421 -0.55 -17.66 -14.33
N PHE A 422 0.61 -18.27 -14.59
CA PHE A 422 0.84 -19.70 -14.40
C PHE A 422 2.22 -19.93 -13.78
N PRO A 423 2.38 -20.93 -12.90
CA PRO A 423 1.36 -21.91 -12.50
C PRO A 423 0.35 -21.37 -11.48
N ILE A 424 -0.92 -21.78 -11.59
CA ILE A 424 -1.93 -21.59 -10.54
C ILE A 424 -1.76 -22.64 -9.44
N ALA A 425 -2.16 -22.32 -8.22
CA ALA A 425 -2.14 -23.20 -7.06
C ALA A 425 -3.56 -23.57 -6.62
N LEU A 426 -3.76 -24.83 -6.19
CA LEU A 426 -5.02 -25.30 -5.59
C LEU A 426 -5.07 -25.12 -4.08
N VAL A 427 -3.91 -25.09 -3.45
CA VAL A 427 -3.74 -24.90 -2.02
C VAL A 427 -2.65 -23.87 -1.80
N GLU A 428 -2.71 -23.18 -0.67
CA GLU A 428 -1.69 -22.23 -0.30
C GLU A 428 -0.29 -22.89 -0.35
N PRO A 429 0.67 -22.33 -1.10
CA PRO A 429 2.02 -22.86 -1.18
C PRO A 429 2.71 -22.94 0.19
N ALA A 430 3.71 -23.83 0.28
CA ALA A 430 4.51 -23.93 1.49
C ALA A 430 5.36 -22.67 1.69
N LEU A 431 5.49 -22.24 2.94
CA LEU A 431 6.37 -21.13 3.29
C LEU A 431 7.85 -21.56 3.25
N PRO A 432 8.77 -20.63 2.98
CA PRO A 432 10.20 -20.93 2.96
C PRO A 432 10.70 -21.41 4.34
N PRO A 433 11.83 -22.17 4.39
CA PRO A 433 12.31 -22.79 5.62
C PRO A 433 12.49 -21.84 6.80
N TYR A 434 12.91 -20.60 6.55
CA TYR A 434 13.12 -19.58 7.58
C TYR A 434 11.82 -19.12 8.27
N ALA A 435 10.66 -19.33 7.65
CA ALA A 435 9.34 -18.99 8.17
C ALA A 435 8.51 -20.23 8.53
N ALA A 436 8.86 -21.41 8.00
CA ALA A 436 8.09 -22.64 8.15
C ALA A 436 7.91 -23.05 9.62
N LYS A 437 8.97 -23.01 10.42
CA LYS A 437 8.91 -23.36 11.85
C LYS A 437 7.97 -22.45 12.65
N GLU A 438 8.00 -21.15 12.35
CA GLU A 438 7.08 -20.19 12.97
C GLU A 438 5.64 -20.48 12.55
N SER A 439 5.42 -20.77 11.27
CA SER A 439 4.10 -21.14 10.75
C SER A 439 3.52 -22.39 11.40
N GLU A 440 4.32 -23.44 11.54
CA GLU A 440 3.92 -24.71 12.17
C GLU A 440 3.50 -24.51 13.62
N ALA A 441 4.21 -23.66 14.37
CA ALA A 441 3.91 -23.35 15.76
C ALA A 441 2.54 -22.68 15.97
N LEU A 442 1.99 -22.02 14.94
CA LEU A 442 0.69 -21.36 15.01
C LEU A 442 -0.50 -22.32 14.95
N GLY A 443 -0.30 -23.59 14.54
CA GLY A 443 -1.38 -24.56 14.42
C GLY A 443 -2.43 -24.18 13.36
N PRO A 444 -3.64 -24.77 13.37
CA PRO A 444 -4.69 -24.48 12.40
C PRO A 444 -5.24 -23.05 12.53
N PRO A 445 -5.83 -22.48 11.45
CA PRO A 445 -6.48 -21.17 11.53
C PRO A 445 -7.65 -21.20 12.52
N PRO A 446 -7.88 -20.10 13.27
CA PRO A 446 -9.02 -20.02 14.17
C PRO A 446 -10.34 -19.96 13.39
N ALA A 447 -11.44 -20.28 14.07
CA ALA A 447 -12.77 -20.05 13.52
C ALA A 447 -13.02 -18.54 13.34
N LEU A 448 -13.78 -18.19 12.30
CA LEU A 448 -14.19 -16.80 12.09
C LEU A 448 -15.03 -16.30 13.26
N THR A 449 -14.76 -15.08 13.72
CA THR A 449 -15.65 -14.40 14.65
C THR A 449 -17.00 -14.10 13.98
N PRO A 450 -18.09 -13.86 14.73
CA PRO A 450 -19.38 -13.49 14.15
C PRO A 450 -19.31 -12.28 13.21
N GLU A 451 -18.44 -11.32 13.54
CA GLU A 451 -18.20 -10.12 12.73
C GLU A 451 -17.48 -10.45 11.41
N GLN A 452 -16.45 -11.29 11.46
CA GLN A 452 -15.75 -11.78 10.28
C GLN A 452 -16.66 -12.63 9.40
N GLN A 453 -17.49 -13.50 9.99
CA GLN A 453 -18.46 -14.31 9.26
C GLN A 453 -19.49 -13.42 8.54
N ALA A 454 -19.98 -12.37 9.19
CA ALA A 454 -20.92 -11.44 8.56
C ALA A 454 -20.31 -10.73 7.34
N ILE A 455 -19.01 -10.41 7.37
CA ILE A 455 -18.29 -9.85 6.22
C ILE A 455 -18.21 -10.86 5.08
N VAL A 456 -17.85 -12.12 5.36
CA VAL A 456 -17.83 -13.19 4.36
C VAL A 456 -19.21 -13.36 3.74
N ASP A 457 -20.26 -13.49 4.55
CA ASP A 457 -21.63 -13.71 4.09
C ASP A 457 -22.15 -12.55 3.23
N ALA A 458 -21.83 -11.31 3.60
CA ALA A 458 -22.23 -10.12 2.83
C ALA A 458 -21.55 -10.02 1.46
N ASN A 459 -20.43 -10.73 1.25
CA ASN A 459 -19.67 -10.70 0.00
C ASN A 459 -19.73 -12.01 -0.78
N LYS A 460 -20.27 -13.10 -0.21
CA LYS A 460 -20.34 -14.44 -0.82
C LYS A 460 -21.03 -14.48 -2.20
N ASN A 461 -21.98 -13.58 -2.44
CA ASN A 461 -22.72 -13.48 -3.70
C ASN A 461 -22.27 -12.31 -4.58
N LYS A 462 -21.28 -11.53 -4.14
CA LYS A 462 -20.71 -10.49 -4.98
C LYS A 462 -19.72 -11.16 -5.95
N PRO A 463 -19.89 -11.00 -7.25
CA PRO A 463 -18.87 -11.47 -8.18
C PRO A 463 -17.57 -10.71 -7.89
N LEU A 464 -16.50 -11.43 -7.50
CA LEU A 464 -15.13 -10.90 -7.26
C LEU A 464 -14.67 -9.93 -8.35
N PHE A 465 -15.10 -10.24 -9.58
CA PHE A 465 -15.08 -9.37 -10.72
C PHE A 465 -16.46 -9.51 -11.36
N PRO A 466 -17.23 -8.44 -11.61
CA PRO A 466 -18.56 -8.54 -12.22
C PRO A 466 -18.49 -9.37 -13.49
N SER A 467 -18.98 -10.60 -13.43
CA SER A 467 -18.79 -11.64 -14.45
C SER A 467 -19.65 -11.44 -15.70
N LYS A 468 -20.38 -10.32 -15.77
CA LYS A 468 -21.04 -9.83 -16.97
C LYS A 468 -20.97 -8.31 -16.98
N PRO A 469 -20.58 -7.66 -18.10
CA PRO A 469 -21.05 -6.30 -18.32
C PRO A 469 -22.58 -6.41 -18.28
N ALA A 470 -23.24 -5.82 -17.28
CA ALA A 470 -24.69 -5.80 -17.29
C ALA A 470 -25.12 -4.84 -18.41
N VAL A 471 -25.16 -5.37 -19.63
CA VAL A 471 -25.93 -4.84 -20.74
C VAL A 471 -27.37 -5.05 -20.33
N ASP A 472 -28.06 -3.94 -20.12
CA ASP A 472 -29.51 -3.93 -20.04
C ASP A 472 -30.06 -4.48 -21.38
N PRO A 473 -30.85 -5.56 -21.38
CA PRO A 473 -31.45 -6.12 -22.60
C PRO A 473 -32.28 -5.10 -23.38
N SER A 474 -32.75 -4.02 -22.74
CA SER A 474 -33.50 -2.94 -23.40
C SER A 474 -32.65 -2.03 -24.29
N VAL A 475 -31.32 -2.12 -24.23
CA VAL A 475 -30.40 -1.35 -25.11
C VAL A 475 -30.04 -2.14 -26.38
N ALA A 476 -30.20 -3.46 -26.38
CA ALA A 476 -29.88 -4.32 -27.53
C ALA A 476 -30.92 -4.26 -28.67
N SER A 477 -32.10 -3.67 -28.43
CA SER A 477 -33.17 -3.52 -29.43
C SER A 477 -33.14 -2.19 -30.19
N ALA A 478 -32.21 -1.28 -29.87
CA ALA A 478 -32.18 0.08 -30.39
C ALA A 478 -31.05 0.38 -31.40
N LEU A 479 -30.28 -0.63 -31.84
CA LEU A 479 -29.27 -0.44 -32.89
C LEU A 479 -29.79 -1.01 -34.22
N PRO A 480 -29.85 -0.20 -35.31
CA PRO A 480 -30.25 -0.68 -36.62
C PRO A 480 -29.23 -1.69 -37.16
N LYS A 481 -29.75 -2.72 -37.85
CA LYS A 481 -28.99 -3.85 -38.41
C LYS A 481 -27.94 -3.42 -39.42
#